data_AF-A0A4P9WXK3-F1
#
_entry.id   AF-A0A4P9WXK3-F1
#
_cell.length_a   1.000
_cell.length_b   1.000
_cell.length_c   1.000
_cell.angle_alpha   90.00
_cell.angle_beta   90.00
_cell.angle_gamma   90.00
#
_symmetry.space_group_name_H-M   'P 1'
#
loop_
_entity.id
_entity.type
_entity.pdbx_description
1 polymer ?
#
loop_
_entity_poly.entity_id
_entity_poly.type
_entity_poly.pdbx_seq_one_letter_code
_entity_poly.pdbx_strand_id
1 'polypeptide(L)' 'CQSCGTTQSSEWRKGPHGPKTLCNACGLIYSKRIRQQQESEQQQQQQQQQPSPGARPA' A
#
# COMPACT_ATOMS: atom_id res chain seq x y z
N CYS A 1 8.37 18.47 -2.03
CA CYS A 1 8.09 17.09 -1.62
C CYS A 1 7.49 17.19 -0.24
N GLN A 2 6.26 16.71 -0.04
CA GLN A 2 5.61 16.83 1.27
C GLN A 2 6.27 15.98 2.36
N SER A 3 7.05 14.96 2.00
CA SER A 3 7.68 14.07 2.99
C SER A 3 9.06 14.55 3.46
N CYS A 4 9.89 15.08 2.56
CA CYS A 4 11.26 15.52 2.89
C CYS A 4 11.51 17.01 2.68
N GLY A 5 10.50 17.78 2.25
CA GLY A 5 10.62 19.22 2.02
C GLY A 5 11.33 19.63 0.73
N THR A 6 11.94 18.71 -0.05
CA THR A 6 12.68 19.13 -1.25
C THR A 6 11.80 19.88 -2.27
N THR A 7 12.27 21.03 -2.73
CA THR A 7 11.63 21.84 -3.77
C THR A 7 12.20 21.56 -5.16
N GLN A 8 13.38 20.93 -5.23
CA GLN A 8 14.02 20.52 -6.48
C GLN A 8 13.99 18.99 -6.60
N SER A 9 13.28 18.49 -7.61
CA SER A 9 13.28 17.08 -7.95
C SER A 9 13.16 16.89 -9.45
N SER A 10 13.98 16.00 -10.01
CA SER A 10 13.99 15.67 -11.43
C SER A 10 12.68 15.02 -11.89
N GLU A 11 12.01 14.29 -10.99
CA GLU A 11 10.72 13.65 -11.26
C GLU A 11 9.83 13.72 -10.02
N TRP A 12 8.58 14.14 -10.21
CA TRP A 12 7.58 14.21 -9.16
C TRP A 12 6.60 13.04 -9.28
N ARG A 13 6.44 12.29 -8.20
CA ARG A 13 5.60 11.09 -8.12
C ARG A 13 4.30 11.35 -7.35
N LYS A 14 3.30 10.51 -7.59
CA LYS A 14 2.05 10.47 -6.82
C LYS A 14 2.35 10.00 -5.39
N GLY A 15 1.74 10.68 -4.43
CA GLY A 15 1.82 10.36 -3.01
C GLY A 15 0.43 10.35 -2.39
N PRO A 16 0.34 10.25 -1.05
CA PRO A 16 -0.93 10.07 -0.34
C PRO A 16 -1.89 11.26 -0.50
N HIS A 17 -1.36 12.46 -0.76
CA HIS A 17 -2.14 13.69 -0.92
C HIS A 17 -2.46 14.03 -2.38
N GLY A 18 -2.15 13.15 -3.34
CA GLY A 18 -2.47 13.35 -4.76
C GLY A 18 -1.25 13.39 -5.70
N PRO A 19 -1.44 13.86 -6.95
CA PRO A 19 -0.39 13.88 -7.97
C PRO A 19 0.75 14.85 -7.66
N LYS A 20 1.98 14.43 -7.97
CA LYS A 20 3.22 15.23 -7.85
C LYS A 20 3.52 15.76 -6.43
N THR A 21 3.14 15.00 -5.41
CA THR A 21 3.31 15.39 -4.00
C THR A 21 4.66 14.95 -3.40
N LEU A 22 5.29 13.93 -4.01
CA LEU A 22 6.56 13.36 -3.56
C LEU A 22 7.65 13.52 -4.62
N CYS A 23 8.90 13.66 -4.19
CA CYS A 23 10.05 13.56 -5.08
C CYS A 23 10.30 12.11 -5.51
N ASN A 24 11.17 11.88 -6.49
CA ASN A 24 11.52 10.54 -6.96
C ASN A 24 11.88 9.57 -5.81
N ALA A 25 12.80 9.97 -4.93
CA ALA A 25 13.25 9.13 -3.81
C ALA A 25 12.11 8.78 -2.83
N CYS A 26 11.36 9.80 -2.36
CA CYS A 26 10.25 9.56 -1.44
C CYS A 26 9.10 8.78 -2.10
N GLY A 27 8.84 9.03 -3.38
CA GLY A 27 7.82 8.35 -4.16
C GLY A 27 8.10 6.84 -4.28
N LEU A 28 9.36 6.46 -4.52
CA LEU A 28 9.76 5.04 -4.58
C LEU A 28 9.55 4.34 -3.23
N ILE A 29 9.93 4.98 -2.12
CA ILE A 29 9.73 4.43 -0.76
C ILE A 29 8.24 4.28 -0.46
N TYR A 30 7.44 5.30 -0.80
CA TYR A 30 5.99 5.27 -0.59
C TYR A 30 5.33 4.16 -1.40
N SER A 31 5.63 4.02 -2.69
CA SER A 31 5.10 2.93 -3.52
C SER A 31 5.46 1.56 -2.98
N LYS A 32 6.69 1.38 -2.47
CA LYS A 32 7.10 0.12 -1.83
C LYS A 32 6.29 -0.18 -0.57
N ARG A 33 6.06 0.82 0.30
CA ARG A 33 5.24 0.65 1.52
C ARG A 33 3.79 0.31 1.19
N ILE A 34 3.18 1.00 0.23
CA ILE A 34 1.79 0.74 -0.18
C ILE A 34 1.65 -0.68 -0.74
N ARG A 35 2.59 -1.12 -1.58
CA ARG A 35 2.56 -2.50 -2.11
C ARG A 35 2.68 -3.55 -1.00
N GLN A 36 3.52 -3.31 0.01
CA GLN A 36 3.65 -4.20 1.17
C GLN A 36 2.36 -4.25 2.01
N GLN A 37 1.72 -3.10 2.23
CA GLN A 37 0.43 -3.05 2.95
C GLN A 37 -0.66 -3.82 2.20
N GLN A 38 -0.80 -3.60 0.90
CA GLN A 38 -1.77 -4.30 0.06
C GLN A 38 -1.58 -5.82 0.08
N GLU A 39 -0.33 -6.30 0.09
CA GLU A 39 -0.01 -7.72 0.13
C GLU A 39 -0.37 -8.35 1.49
N SER A 40 -0.11 -7.62 2.59
CA SER A 40 -0.51 -8.06 3.94
C SER A 40 -2.04 -8.07 4.14
N GLU A 41 -2.75 -7.09 3.59
CA GLU A 41 -4.22 -7.03 3.62
C GLU A 41 -4.83 -8.18 2.80
N GLN A 42 -4.26 -8.49 1.63
CA GLN A 42 -4.70 -9.63 0.82
C GLN A 42 -4.50 -10.98 1.52
N GLN A 43 -3.35 -11.19 2.18
CA GLN A 43 -3.12 -12.42 2.95
C GLN A 43 -4.08 -12.57 4.13
N GLN A 44 -4.38 -11.47 4.82
CA GLN A 44 -5.27 -11.51 5.98
C GLN A 44 -6.73 -11.76 5.57
N GLN A 45 -7.17 -11.21 4.44
CA GLN A 45 -8.54 -11.39 3.94
C GLN A 45 -8.77 -12.83 3.43
N GLN A 46 -7.74 -13.48 2.89
CA GLN A 46 -7.81 -14.88 2.44
C GLN A 46 -7.86 -15.87 3.63
N GLN A 47 -7.31 -15.51 4.79
CA GLN A 47 -7.32 -16.36 5.98
C GLN A 47 -8.63 -16.27 6.80
N GLN A 48 -9.44 -15.24 6.57
CA GLN A 48 -10.70 -15.01 7.29
C GLN A 48 -11.95 -15.56 6.56
N GLN A 49 -11.79 -16.16 5.38
CA GLN A 49 -12.87 -16.79 4.60
C GLN A 49 -12.93 -18.32 4.78
N GLN A 50 -12.55 -18.86 5.93
CA GLN A 50 -12.79 -20.28 6.21
C GLN A 50 -14.31 -20.51 6.38
N PRO A 51 -15.00 -21.25 5.48
CA PRO A 51 -16.34 -21.73 5.80
C PRO A 51 -16.21 -22.77 6.91
N SER A 52 -16.98 -22.60 7.98
CA SER A 52 -17.03 -23.53 9.09
C SER A 52 -17.32 -24.97 8.59
N PRO A 53 -16.48 -25.98 8.89
CA PRO A 53 -16.84 -27.38 8.64
C PRO A 53 -17.86 -27.81 9.71
N GLY A 54 -19.12 -27.44 9.48
CA GLY A 54 -20.18 -27.54 10.47
C GLY A 54 -21.51 -27.98 9.88
N ALA A 55 -21.56 -29.17 9.28
CA ALA A 55 -22.80 -29.93 9.15
C ALA A 55 -22.46 -31.42 8.99
N ARG A 56 -22.48 -32.15 10.11
CA ARG A 56 -22.50 -33.61 10.11
C ARG A 56 -23.93 -34.04 9.73
N PRO A 57 -24.17 -34.75 8.62
CA PRO A 57 -25.47 -35.38 8.42
C PRO A 57 -25.59 -36.58 9.36
N ALA A 58 -26.79 -36.73 9.93
CA ALA A 58 -27.20 -37.81 10.82
C ALA A 58 -27.36 -39.14 10.07
#